data_AF-R6XFH6-F1
#
_entry.id   AF-R6XFH6-F1
#
_cell.length_a   1.000
_cell.length_b   1.000
_cell.length_c   1.000
_cell.angle_alpha   90.00
_cell.angle_beta   90.00
_cell.angle_gamma   90.00
#
_symmetry.space_group_name_H-M   'P 1'
#
loop_
_entity.id
_entity.type
_entity.pdbx_description
1 polymer ?
#
loop_
_entity_poly.entity_id
_entity_poly.type
_entity_poly.pdbx_seq_one_letter_code
_entity_poly.pdbx_strand_id
1 'polypeptide(L)'
;MKYKVVGWTDYDYNGFKEMPSFNMHAYMTLVREIREKGYRISGYDHQERGWVPVFNTGEIVRMTQRGWGGLMADALQFEQENGYEYSIYGVGGEVMGFNSDTIYGPEDIELPKIEDICDYYKVMLLKKTYESLKSGNNILRFFVTYELSHTDPHDRLLLQYRDQIIETEILESLVVEYGKENETKILNYCKNYKYDENSNEERIISIIDPDHPFDSKAERRGLIVRVVKEYCENV
;
A
#
# COMPACT_ATOMS: atom_id res chain seq x y z
N MET A 1 12.69 1.67 -7.66
CA MET A 1 11.92 2.00 -6.45
C MET A 1 10.58 2.54 -6.94
N LYS A 2 9.51 1.88 -6.53
CA LYS A 2 8.14 2.10 -6.98
C LYS A 2 7.61 3.51 -6.67
N TYR A 3 7.86 3.98 -5.45
CA TYR A 3 7.50 5.31 -5.01
C TYR A 3 8.65 6.31 -5.17
N LYS A 4 8.28 7.57 -5.35
CA LYS A 4 9.15 8.75 -5.24
C LYS A 4 8.35 9.87 -4.59
N VAL A 5 8.99 10.66 -3.73
CA VAL A 5 8.43 11.95 -3.30
C VAL A 5 8.71 12.93 -4.44
N VAL A 6 7.65 13.54 -4.99
CA VAL A 6 7.75 14.50 -6.10
C VAL A 6 7.62 15.94 -5.63
N GLY A 7 7.06 16.15 -4.45
CA GLY A 7 6.86 17.46 -3.88
C GLY A 7 6.22 17.39 -2.50
N TRP A 8 5.74 18.55 -2.05
CA TRP A 8 5.10 18.72 -0.76
C TRP A 8 3.83 19.55 -0.94
N THR A 9 2.86 19.44 -0.04
CA THR A 9 1.61 20.20 -0.09
C THR A 9 1.11 20.55 1.31
N ASP A 10 0.02 21.31 1.39
CA ASP A 10 -0.60 21.71 2.65
C ASP A 10 -1.36 20.55 3.30
N TYR A 11 -1.33 20.51 4.64
CA TYR A 11 -1.97 19.44 5.40
C TYR A 11 -3.47 19.37 5.17
N ASP A 12 -4.14 20.51 5.08
CA ASP A 12 -5.58 20.56 4.84
C ASP A 12 -5.97 20.54 3.35
N TYR A 13 -4.99 20.40 2.44
CA TYR A 13 -5.27 20.38 1.02
C TYR A 13 -5.94 19.07 0.60
N ASN A 14 -7.17 19.14 0.12
CA ASN A 14 -7.99 17.97 -0.21
C ASN A 14 -8.05 17.64 -1.72
N GLY A 15 -7.19 18.25 -2.54
CA GLY A 15 -7.12 17.93 -3.96
C GLY A 15 -6.41 16.60 -4.27
N PHE A 16 -5.66 16.05 -3.31
CA PHE A 16 -5.02 14.74 -3.42
C PHE A 16 -5.78 13.65 -2.69
N LYS A 17 -5.61 12.41 -3.17
CA LYS A 17 -6.10 11.22 -2.48
C LYS A 17 -5.12 10.86 -1.35
N GLU A 18 -5.65 10.51 -0.19
CA GLU A 18 -4.84 9.91 0.88
C GLU A 18 -4.40 8.49 0.46
N MET A 19 -3.13 8.17 0.67
CA MET A 19 -2.63 6.82 0.45
C MET A 19 -3.39 5.83 1.35
N PRO A 20 -4.12 4.85 0.79
CA PRO A 20 -4.99 3.97 1.59
C PRO A 20 -4.22 3.16 2.64
N SER A 21 -2.96 2.82 2.34
CA SER A 21 -2.05 2.14 3.24
C SER A 21 -0.64 2.71 3.08
N PHE A 22 -0.16 3.40 4.12
CA PHE A 22 1.22 3.87 4.15
C PHE A 22 2.18 2.71 4.43
N ASN A 23 2.53 2.00 3.37
CA ASN A 23 3.32 0.78 3.42
C ASN A 23 4.82 1.06 3.63
N MET A 24 5.59 -0.01 3.88
CA MET A 24 7.04 0.08 4.12
C MET A 24 7.81 0.65 2.92
N HIS A 25 7.36 0.43 1.68
CA HIS A 25 8.03 0.99 0.50
C HIS A 25 7.87 2.50 0.43
N ALA A 26 6.66 3.03 0.65
CA ALA A 26 6.40 4.46 0.74
C ALA A 26 7.13 5.09 1.94
N TYR A 27 7.10 4.42 3.10
CA TYR A 27 7.81 4.84 4.31
C TYR A 27 9.32 4.99 4.06
N MET A 28 9.95 3.95 3.54
CA MET A 28 11.39 3.96 3.25
C MET A 28 11.76 4.94 2.13
N THR A 29 10.84 5.22 1.21
CA THR A 29 11.03 6.26 0.18
C THR A 29 11.09 7.64 0.82
N LEU A 30 10.15 7.97 1.71
CA LEU A 30 10.12 9.24 2.42
C LEU A 30 11.33 9.43 3.34
N VAL A 31 11.72 8.37 4.06
CA VAL A 31 12.95 8.36 4.88
C VAL A 31 14.19 8.67 4.04
N ARG A 32 14.32 8.09 2.84
CA ARG A 32 15.45 8.35 1.94
C ARG A 32 15.42 9.79 1.41
N GLU A 33 14.26 10.28 0.98
CA GLU A 33 14.11 11.67 0.51
C GLU A 33 14.59 12.67 1.58
N ILE A 34 14.10 12.51 2.81
CA ILE A 34 14.48 13.39 3.93
C ILE A 34 16.00 13.35 4.18
N ARG A 35 16.60 12.14 4.17
CA ARG A 35 18.04 11.98 4.35
C ARG A 35 18.84 12.61 3.21
N GLU A 36 18.50 12.30 1.97
CA GLU A 36 19.23 12.76 0.78
C GLU A 36 19.17 14.27 0.61
N LYS A 37 18.06 14.90 1.01
CA LYS A 37 17.89 16.35 0.98
C LYS A 37 18.34 17.06 2.26
N GLY A 38 18.64 16.30 3.31
CA GLY A 38 19.02 16.85 4.62
C GLY A 38 17.88 17.62 5.31
N TYR A 39 16.62 17.27 5.05
CA TYR A 39 15.48 17.95 5.64
C TYR A 39 15.41 17.76 7.16
N ARG A 40 14.89 18.77 7.86
CA ARG A 40 14.73 18.82 9.32
C ARG A 40 13.33 19.35 9.67
N ILE A 41 12.31 18.63 9.23
CA ILE A 41 10.91 19.05 9.31
C ILE A 41 10.34 18.58 10.65
N SER A 42 9.75 19.49 11.45
CA SER A 42 9.03 19.08 12.66
C SER A 42 7.61 18.61 12.35
N GLY A 43 7.00 17.89 13.27
CA GLY A 43 5.61 17.47 13.18
C GLY A 43 4.67 18.66 13.16
N TYR A 44 5.04 19.77 13.81
CA TYR A 44 4.33 21.04 13.67
C TYR A 44 4.42 21.57 12.23
N ASP A 45 5.62 21.56 11.63
CA ASP A 45 5.80 22.01 10.24
C ASP A 45 5.03 21.14 9.24
N HIS A 46 5.01 19.82 9.46
CA HIS A 46 4.20 18.88 8.68
C HIS A 46 2.71 19.24 8.69
N GLN A 47 2.16 19.60 9.85
CA GLN A 47 0.73 19.87 10.00
C GLN A 47 0.32 21.29 9.64
N GLU A 48 1.20 22.26 9.88
CA GLU A 48 0.80 23.67 9.85
C GLU A 48 1.46 24.45 8.71
N ARG A 49 2.43 23.84 7.99
CA ARG A 49 3.39 24.60 7.17
C ARG A 49 3.77 24.01 5.82
N GLY A 50 2.92 23.17 5.24
CA GLY A 50 3.09 22.78 3.84
C GLY A 50 4.12 21.67 3.60
N TRP A 51 4.34 20.80 4.60
CA TRP A 51 5.28 19.69 4.53
C TRP A 51 4.59 18.32 4.50
N VAL A 52 3.45 18.23 3.83
CA VAL A 52 2.82 16.93 3.54
C VAL A 52 3.43 16.33 2.28
N PRO A 53 4.05 15.13 2.34
CA PRO A 53 4.70 14.52 1.20
C PRO A 53 3.68 14.16 0.12
N VAL A 54 4.04 14.50 -1.12
CA VAL A 54 3.29 14.15 -2.32
C VAL A 54 4.10 13.11 -3.10
N PHE A 55 3.50 11.95 -3.34
CA PHE A 55 4.15 10.86 -4.06
C PHE A 55 3.87 10.94 -5.58
N ASN A 56 4.74 10.34 -6.37
CA ASN A 56 4.57 10.22 -7.83
C ASN A 56 3.25 9.54 -8.23
N THR A 57 2.61 8.79 -7.33
CA THR A 57 1.30 8.18 -7.55
C THR A 57 0.14 9.17 -7.44
N GLY A 58 0.39 10.45 -7.14
CA GLY A 58 -0.65 11.45 -6.87
C GLY A 58 -1.32 11.28 -5.51
N GLU A 59 -0.70 10.49 -4.63
CA GLU A 59 -1.18 10.22 -3.28
C GLU A 59 -0.37 11.00 -2.26
N ILE A 60 -1.01 11.38 -1.16
CA ILE A 60 -0.38 12.04 -0.02
C ILE A 60 -0.43 11.19 1.23
N VAL A 61 0.43 11.51 2.19
CA VAL A 61 0.44 10.87 3.53
C VAL A 61 0.44 11.94 4.61
N ARG A 62 -0.62 11.98 5.40
CA ARG A 62 -0.76 12.82 6.57
C ARG A 62 -0.45 12.04 7.84
N MET A 63 0.34 12.63 8.71
CA MET A 63 0.73 12.04 9.97
C MET A 63 0.41 12.99 11.12
N THR A 64 0.16 12.41 12.29
CA THR A 64 0.18 13.20 13.52
C THR A 64 1.59 13.72 13.77
N GLN A 65 1.75 14.81 14.53
CA GLN A 65 3.09 15.31 14.89
C GLN A 65 3.97 14.21 15.49
N ARG A 66 3.41 13.37 16.36
CA ARG A 66 4.11 12.21 16.96
C ARG A 66 4.50 11.17 15.92
N GLY A 67 3.59 10.85 14.99
CA GLY A 67 3.88 9.95 13.89
C GLY A 67 5.03 10.46 13.01
N TRP A 68 5.02 11.75 12.70
CA TRP A 68 6.10 12.41 11.98
C TRP A 68 7.42 12.39 12.76
N GLY A 69 7.37 12.59 14.08
CA GLY A 69 8.52 12.45 14.96
C GLY A 69 9.15 11.05 14.90
N GLY A 70 8.33 10.00 14.80
CA GLY A 70 8.79 8.62 14.55
C GLY A 70 9.57 8.51 13.24
N LEU A 71 8.98 9.03 12.17
CA LEU A 71 9.60 9.02 10.85
C LEU A 71 10.92 9.80 10.80
N MET A 72 10.97 10.97 11.43
CA MET A 72 12.19 11.77 11.54
C MET A 72 13.25 11.08 12.40
N ALA A 73 12.86 10.42 13.49
CA ALA A 73 13.79 9.64 14.29
C ALA A 73 14.41 8.50 13.49
N ASP A 74 13.62 7.80 12.69
CA ASP A 74 14.13 6.77 11.78
C ASP A 74 15.00 7.38 10.68
N ALA A 75 14.60 8.50 10.08
CA ALA A 75 15.39 9.19 9.07
C ALA A 75 16.74 9.70 9.62
N LEU A 76 16.82 10.06 10.90
CA LEU A 76 18.04 10.60 11.51
C LEU A 76 18.74 9.58 12.42
N GLN A 77 18.25 8.32 12.46
CA GLN A 77 18.69 7.27 13.38
C GLN A 77 20.21 7.01 13.36
N PHE A 78 20.87 7.24 12.22
CA PHE A 78 22.31 7.04 12.10
C PHE A 78 23.14 8.24 12.55
N GLU A 79 22.55 9.44 12.52
CA GLU A 79 23.24 10.66 12.91
C GLU A 79 23.26 10.80 14.43
N GLN A 80 22.24 10.27 15.14
CA GLN A 80 22.06 10.30 16.60
C GLN A 80 22.68 11.55 17.24
N GLU A 81 22.43 12.73 16.65
CA GLU A 81 23.13 13.96 17.03
C GLU A 81 22.91 14.24 18.53
N ASN A 82 21.75 13.82 19.06
CA ASN A 82 21.43 13.94 20.47
C ASN A 82 20.62 12.77 21.06
N GLY A 83 20.08 11.85 20.25
CA GLY A 83 19.29 10.71 20.74
C GLY A 83 17.87 11.06 21.19
N TYR A 84 17.42 12.29 20.91
CA TYR A 84 16.10 12.81 21.25
C TYR A 84 15.32 13.27 20.01
N GLU A 85 15.70 12.78 18.82
CA GLU A 85 15.15 13.20 17.54
C GLU A 85 13.62 13.04 17.52
N TYR A 86 13.10 11.91 18.00
CA TYR A 86 11.66 11.69 18.13
C TYR A 86 10.94 12.83 18.88
N SER A 87 11.51 13.27 19.99
CA SER A 87 10.91 14.31 20.83
C SER A 87 11.02 15.68 20.15
N ILE A 88 12.18 15.99 19.57
CA ILE A 88 12.46 17.27 18.92
C ILE A 88 11.53 17.44 17.71
N TYR A 89 11.47 16.44 16.84
CA TYR A 89 10.68 16.53 15.60
C TYR A 89 9.25 16.08 15.78
N GLY A 90 8.87 15.43 16.89
CA GLY A 90 7.51 14.94 17.11
C GLY A 90 6.63 15.81 18.00
N VAL A 91 7.22 16.48 19.00
CA VAL A 91 6.51 17.34 19.96
C VAL A 91 7.18 18.69 20.17
N GLY A 92 8.31 18.94 19.51
CA GLY A 92 8.93 20.26 19.46
C GLY A 92 8.11 21.22 18.58
N GLY A 93 8.41 22.52 18.70
CA GLY A 93 7.80 23.55 17.87
C GLY A 93 8.24 23.50 16.40
N GLU A 94 8.02 24.59 15.69
CA GLU A 94 8.59 24.82 14.36
C GLU A 94 10.11 24.59 14.35
N VAL A 95 10.62 23.90 13.33
CA VAL A 95 12.06 23.71 13.11
C VAL A 95 12.50 24.22 11.75
N MET A 96 11.78 23.86 10.68
CA MET A 96 12.11 24.24 9.31
C MET A 96 11.35 25.47 8.83
N GLY A 97 10.08 25.60 9.25
CA GLY A 97 9.22 26.71 8.86
C GLY A 97 8.40 26.46 7.59
N PHE A 98 7.83 27.53 7.01
CA PHE A 98 6.84 27.44 5.93
C PHE A 98 7.45 27.09 4.57
N ASN A 99 6.92 26.05 3.93
CA ASN A 99 7.28 25.69 2.55
C ASN A 99 6.52 26.57 1.55
N SER A 100 7.10 27.72 1.18
CA SER A 100 6.45 28.67 0.26
C SER A 100 6.75 28.42 -1.22
N ASP A 101 7.85 27.75 -1.53
CA ASP A 101 8.35 27.64 -2.91
C ASP A 101 7.91 26.36 -3.63
N THR A 102 7.28 25.42 -2.91
CA THR A 102 7.05 24.05 -3.40
C THR A 102 5.76 23.41 -2.86
N ILE A 103 4.65 24.16 -2.87
CA ILE A 103 3.31 23.59 -2.64
C ILE A 103 2.77 23.07 -3.98
N TYR A 104 2.65 21.75 -4.09
CA TYR A 104 2.14 21.06 -5.27
C TYR A 104 0.62 20.96 -5.23
N GLY A 105 -0.01 21.17 -6.39
CA GLY A 105 -1.37 20.74 -6.73
C GLY A 105 -1.38 19.50 -7.64
N PRO A 106 -2.53 18.84 -7.83
CA PRO A 106 -2.67 17.67 -8.69
C PRO A 106 -2.24 17.92 -10.14
N GLU A 107 -2.43 19.14 -10.63
CA GLU A 107 -2.02 19.59 -11.96
C GLU A 107 -0.50 19.65 -12.15
N ASP A 108 0.27 19.72 -11.07
CA ASP A 108 1.73 19.78 -11.10
C ASP A 108 2.37 18.38 -11.23
N ILE A 109 1.57 17.31 -11.16
CA ILE A 109 2.07 15.93 -11.15
C ILE A 109 1.74 15.23 -12.46
N GLU A 110 2.79 14.80 -13.15
CA GLU A 110 2.67 13.79 -14.19
C GLU A 110 2.63 12.40 -13.56
N LEU A 111 1.44 11.78 -13.53
CA LEU A 111 1.28 10.43 -13.01
C LEU A 111 2.05 9.43 -13.87
N PRO A 112 2.85 8.53 -13.28
CA PRO A 112 3.54 7.49 -14.01
C PRO A 112 2.53 6.53 -14.63
N LYS A 113 2.95 5.83 -15.68
CA LYS A 113 2.18 4.67 -16.12
C LYS A 113 2.27 3.60 -15.05
N ILE A 114 1.18 2.85 -14.86
CA ILE A 114 1.14 1.82 -13.82
C ILE A 114 2.25 0.78 -14.04
N GLU A 115 2.58 0.47 -15.29
CA GLU A 115 3.63 -0.46 -15.66
C GLU A 115 5.04 -0.01 -15.22
N ASP A 116 5.25 1.29 -14.98
CA ASP A 116 6.53 1.84 -14.54
C ASP A 116 6.75 1.70 -13.02
N ILE A 117 5.68 1.47 -12.27
CA ILE A 117 5.68 1.44 -10.80
C ILE A 117 5.08 0.16 -10.21
N CYS A 118 4.51 -0.71 -11.04
CA CYS A 118 3.85 -1.94 -10.63
C CYS A 118 4.84 -3.09 -10.47
N ASP A 119 4.80 -3.78 -9.31
CA ASP A 119 5.40 -5.10 -9.19
C ASP A 119 4.38 -6.18 -9.59
N TYR A 120 4.85 -7.15 -10.38
CA TYR A 120 4.02 -8.26 -10.88
C TYR A 120 4.33 -9.54 -10.12
N TYR A 121 3.30 -10.11 -9.50
CA TYR A 121 3.37 -11.38 -8.80
C TYR A 121 2.64 -12.45 -9.61
N LYS A 122 3.34 -13.52 -9.99
CA LYS A 122 2.78 -14.58 -10.83
C LYS A 122 2.47 -15.82 -10.00
N VAL A 123 1.21 -16.26 -10.04
CA VAL A 123 0.72 -17.48 -9.38
C VAL A 123 0.25 -18.48 -10.43
N MET A 124 0.90 -19.64 -10.44
CA MET A 124 0.53 -20.73 -11.35
C MET A 124 -0.68 -21.49 -10.80
N LEU A 125 -1.77 -21.49 -11.57
CA LEU A 125 -2.99 -22.21 -11.25
C LEU A 125 -2.93 -23.66 -11.74
N LEU A 126 -3.48 -24.56 -10.93
CA LEU A 126 -3.83 -25.90 -11.38
C LEU A 126 -5.11 -25.86 -12.22
N LYS A 127 -5.25 -26.82 -13.14
CA LYS A 127 -6.43 -26.95 -14.02
C LYS A 127 -7.75 -26.87 -13.23
N LYS A 128 -7.87 -27.62 -12.14
CA LYS A 128 -9.06 -27.65 -11.28
C LYS A 128 -9.39 -26.27 -10.70
N THR A 129 -8.37 -25.52 -10.28
CA THR A 129 -8.54 -24.17 -9.72
C THR A 129 -8.99 -23.18 -10.79
N TYR A 130 -8.37 -23.23 -11.98
CA TYR A 130 -8.75 -22.39 -13.11
C TYR A 130 -10.18 -22.67 -13.59
N GLU A 131 -10.56 -23.95 -13.74
CA GLU A 131 -11.94 -24.34 -14.10
C GLU A 131 -12.95 -23.88 -13.05
N SER A 132 -12.60 -23.98 -11.75
CA SER A 132 -13.46 -23.48 -10.66
C SER A 132 -13.64 -21.96 -10.71
N LEU A 133 -12.58 -21.21 -11.01
CA LEU A 133 -12.66 -19.76 -11.22
C LEU A 133 -13.61 -19.43 -12.38
N LYS A 134 -13.49 -20.13 -13.51
CA LYS A 134 -14.34 -19.94 -14.68
C LYS A 134 -15.80 -20.31 -14.43
N SER A 135 -16.08 -21.23 -13.50
CA SER A 135 -17.45 -21.58 -13.09
C SER A 135 -18.06 -20.59 -12.08
N GLY A 136 -17.40 -19.46 -11.79
CA GLY A 136 -17.89 -18.42 -10.89
C GLY A 136 -17.52 -18.59 -9.42
N ASN A 137 -16.65 -19.55 -9.07
CA ASN A 137 -16.10 -19.56 -7.71
C ASN A 137 -15.04 -18.47 -7.61
N ASN A 138 -15.28 -17.48 -6.75
CA ASN A 138 -14.40 -16.34 -6.57
C ASN A 138 -13.46 -16.50 -5.36
N ILE A 139 -13.41 -17.68 -4.72
CA ILE A 139 -12.55 -17.94 -3.57
C ILE A 139 -11.43 -18.91 -3.96
N LEU A 140 -10.20 -18.44 -3.80
CA LEU A 140 -8.97 -19.21 -3.96
C LEU A 140 -8.34 -19.50 -2.60
N ARG A 141 -7.83 -20.72 -2.45
CA ARG A 141 -7.08 -21.14 -1.25
C ARG A 141 -5.67 -21.53 -1.64
N PHE A 142 -4.72 -20.65 -1.40
CA PHE A 142 -3.28 -20.92 -1.56
C PHE A 142 -2.48 -20.03 -0.60
N PHE A 143 -1.24 -20.42 -0.34
CA PHE A 143 -0.37 -19.71 0.59
C PHE A 143 -0.01 -18.32 0.06
N VAL A 144 -0.38 -17.29 0.79
CA VAL A 144 0.00 -15.89 0.63
C VAL A 144 1.35 -15.72 1.32
N THR A 145 2.39 -15.57 0.50
CA THR A 145 3.75 -15.35 1.01
C THR A 145 3.84 -14.02 1.76
N TYR A 146 4.90 -13.87 2.56
CA TYR A 146 5.18 -12.62 3.24
C TYR A 146 5.28 -11.44 2.25
N GLU A 147 5.90 -11.64 1.09
CA GLU A 147 5.98 -10.61 0.04
C GLU A 147 4.60 -10.22 -0.47
N LEU A 148 3.76 -11.22 -0.80
CA LEU A 148 2.40 -11.00 -1.27
C LEU A 148 1.51 -10.30 -0.24
N SER A 149 1.74 -10.48 1.06
CA SER A 149 0.95 -9.78 2.09
C SER A 149 1.35 -8.32 2.29
N HIS A 150 2.47 -7.88 1.72
CA HIS A 150 2.96 -6.50 1.83
C HIS A 150 2.82 -5.72 0.52
N THR A 151 2.10 -6.27 -0.46
CA THR A 151 1.75 -5.57 -1.70
C THR A 151 0.82 -4.40 -1.45
N ASP A 152 0.77 -3.47 -2.39
CA ASP A 152 -0.11 -2.31 -2.34
C ASP A 152 -1.01 -2.20 -3.59
N PRO A 153 -1.95 -1.24 -3.64
CA PRO A 153 -2.92 -1.17 -4.72
C PRO A 153 -2.35 -0.98 -6.14
N HIS A 154 -1.10 -0.54 -6.25
CA HIS A 154 -0.44 -0.36 -7.54
C HIS A 154 0.19 -1.67 -8.06
N ASP A 155 0.25 -2.72 -7.26
CA ASP A 155 0.77 -4.03 -7.68
C ASP A 155 -0.25 -4.87 -8.43
N ARG A 156 0.24 -5.86 -9.18
CA ARG A 156 -0.60 -6.77 -9.95
C ARG A 156 -0.31 -8.22 -9.60
N LEU A 157 -1.37 -8.98 -9.39
CA LEU A 157 -1.30 -10.44 -9.27
C LEU A 157 -1.78 -11.08 -10.57
N LEU A 158 -0.92 -11.88 -11.18
CA LEU A 158 -1.15 -12.63 -12.42
C LEU A 158 -1.49 -14.07 -12.07
N LEU A 159 -2.75 -14.47 -12.25
CA LEU A 159 -3.17 -15.86 -12.06
C LEU A 159 -3.09 -16.57 -13.42
N GLN A 160 -2.17 -17.51 -13.56
CA GLN A 160 -1.86 -18.13 -14.86
C GLN A 160 -2.19 -19.61 -14.91
N TYR A 161 -2.91 -20.02 -15.95
CA TYR A 161 -3.08 -21.41 -16.34
C TYR A 161 -2.66 -21.62 -17.79
N ARG A 162 -1.54 -22.33 -18.00
CA ARG A 162 -0.91 -22.47 -19.33
C ARG A 162 -0.61 -21.09 -19.92
N ASP A 163 -1.14 -20.79 -21.10
CA ASP A 163 -1.05 -19.51 -21.80
C ASP A 163 -2.11 -18.50 -21.35
N GLN A 164 -3.10 -18.90 -20.55
CA GLN A 164 -4.18 -18.02 -20.09
C GLN A 164 -3.74 -17.26 -18.84
N ILE A 165 -3.83 -15.93 -18.89
CA ILE A 165 -3.52 -15.03 -17.79
C ILE A 165 -4.79 -14.28 -17.37
N ILE A 166 -5.07 -14.30 -16.07
CA ILE A 166 -6.03 -13.41 -15.42
C ILE A 166 -5.21 -12.38 -14.66
N GLU A 167 -5.17 -11.15 -15.15
CA GLU A 167 -4.47 -10.05 -14.51
C GLU A 167 -5.40 -9.35 -13.53
N THR A 168 -4.89 -9.08 -12.34
CA THR A 168 -5.68 -8.53 -11.24
C THR A 168 -4.97 -7.35 -10.58
N GLU A 169 -5.76 -6.41 -10.07
CA GLU A 169 -5.36 -5.33 -9.19
C GLU A 169 -5.60 -5.74 -7.74
N ILE A 170 -4.69 -5.37 -6.86
CA ILE A 170 -4.81 -5.64 -5.42
C ILE A 170 -5.65 -4.52 -4.81
N LEU A 171 -6.77 -4.88 -4.21
CA LEU A 171 -7.62 -3.91 -3.52
C LEU A 171 -7.26 -3.83 -2.04
N GLU A 172 -6.94 -4.98 -1.43
CA GLU A 172 -6.68 -5.05 0.00
C GLU A 172 -5.82 -6.27 0.37
N SER A 173 -4.97 -6.07 1.39
CA SER A 173 -4.23 -7.14 2.07
C SER A 173 -4.66 -7.20 3.53
N LEU A 174 -4.98 -8.41 3.99
CA LEU A 174 -5.48 -8.68 5.32
C LEU A 174 -4.49 -9.60 6.04
N VAL A 175 -4.07 -9.21 7.25
CA VAL A 175 -3.27 -10.06 8.15
C VAL A 175 -4.03 -10.16 9.47
N VAL A 176 -4.35 -11.37 9.90
CA VAL A 176 -5.02 -11.63 11.18
C VAL A 176 -4.24 -12.65 11.99
N GLU A 177 -4.14 -12.44 13.29
CA GLU A 177 -3.61 -13.46 14.20
C GLU A 177 -4.47 -14.73 14.15
N TYR A 178 -3.83 -15.90 14.33
CA TYR A 178 -4.50 -17.19 14.32
C TYR A 178 -5.69 -17.23 15.30
N GLY A 179 -6.89 -17.48 14.78
CA GLY A 179 -8.09 -17.70 15.58
C GLY A 179 -9.27 -18.10 14.70
N LYS A 180 -10.03 -19.13 15.09
CA LYS A 180 -11.18 -19.63 14.31
C LYS A 180 -12.21 -18.54 13.98
N GLU A 181 -12.38 -17.55 14.86
CA GLU A 181 -13.26 -16.41 14.65
C GLU A 181 -12.76 -15.48 13.54
N ASN A 182 -11.45 -15.42 13.30
CA ASN A 182 -10.83 -14.52 12.33
C ASN A 182 -10.87 -15.05 10.89
N GLU A 183 -10.91 -16.37 10.68
CA GLU A 183 -11.21 -16.94 9.34
C GLU A 183 -12.59 -16.52 8.88
N THR A 184 -13.58 -16.63 9.77
CA THR A 184 -14.95 -16.22 9.46
C THR A 184 -15.01 -14.73 9.16
N LYS A 185 -14.19 -13.91 9.83
CA LYS A 185 -14.05 -12.47 9.52
C LYS A 185 -13.48 -12.23 8.13
N ILE A 186 -12.36 -12.86 7.74
CA ILE A 186 -11.80 -12.69 6.39
C ILE A 186 -12.79 -13.18 5.33
N LEU A 187 -13.36 -14.38 5.51
CA LEU A 187 -14.35 -14.92 4.56
C LEU A 187 -15.59 -14.04 4.45
N ASN A 188 -16.11 -13.52 5.56
CA ASN A 188 -17.27 -12.63 5.56
C ASN A 188 -16.93 -11.28 4.94
N TYR A 189 -15.76 -10.73 5.26
CA TYR A 189 -15.29 -9.49 4.67
C TYR A 189 -15.16 -9.62 3.16
N CYS A 190 -14.44 -10.64 2.70
CA CYS A 190 -14.29 -11.00 1.29
C CYS A 190 -15.63 -11.24 0.56
N LYS A 191 -16.57 -11.94 1.20
CA LYS A 191 -17.91 -12.21 0.61
C LYS A 191 -18.79 -10.98 0.52
N ASN A 192 -18.65 -10.05 1.47
CA ASN A 192 -19.49 -8.86 1.59
C ASN A 192 -18.80 -7.61 1.01
N TYR A 193 -17.56 -7.74 0.52
CA TYR A 193 -16.82 -6.64 -0.06
C TYR A 193 -17.56 -6.13 -1.30
N LYS A 194 -18.02 -4.88 -1.24
CA LYS A 194 -18.64 -4.17 -2.36
C LYS A 194 -17.73 -3.02 -2.74
N TYR A 195 -17.06 -3.15 -3.88
CA TYR A 195 -16.38 -2.04 -4.52
C TYR A 195 -17.42 -1.29 -5.35
N ASP A 196 -18.09 -0.32 -4.72
CA ASP A 196 -19.14 0.53 -5.32
C ASP A 196 -20.45 -0.20 -5.69
N GLU A 197 -21.58 0.23 -5.11
CA GLU A 197 -22.90 -0.42 -5.32
C GLU A 197 -23.47 -0.23 -6.74
N ASN A 198 -22.81 0.58 -7.59
CA ASN A 198 -23.23 0.87 -8.97
C ASN A 198 -22.48 0.06 -10.04
N SER A 199 -21.46 -0.71 -9.68
CA SER A 199 -20.62 -1.47 -10.62
C SER A 199 -21.07 -2.94 -10.69
N ASN A 200 -22.02 -3.25 -11.58
CA ASN A 200 -22.50 -4.63 -11.80
C ASN A 200 -21.51 -5.53 -12.57
N GLU A 201 -20.32 -5.05 -12.92
CA GLU A 201 -19.41 -5.73 -13.86
C GLU A 201 -18.06 -6.15 -13.27
N GLU A 202 -17.76 -5.81 -12.02
CA GLU A 202 -16.44 -6.10 -11.43
C GLU A 202 -16.33 -7.53 -10.87
N ARG A 203 -15.42 -8.32 -11.44
CA ARG A 203 -15.11 -9.66 -10.96
C ARG A 203 -14.05 -9.60 -9.86
N ILE A 204 -14.49 -9.75 -8.62
CA ILE A 204 -13.62 -9.79 -7.43
C ILE A 204 -13.26 -11.24 -7.09
N ILE A 205 -11.99 -11.46 -6.73
CA ILE A 205 -11.47 -12.76 -6.27
C ILE A 205 -10.87 -12.56 -4.88
N SER A 206 -11.19 -13.49 -3.98
CA SER A 206 -10.64 -13.55 -2.63
C SER A 206 -9.64 -14.69 -2.52
N ILE A 207 -8.42 -14.38 -2.12
CA ILE A 207 -7.36 -15.35 -1.90
C ILE A 207 -7.16 -15.46 -0.39
N ILE A 208 -7.17 -16.68 0.13
CA ILE A 208 -7.11 -16.92 1.56
C ILE A 208 -6.07 -18.00 1.82
N ASP A 209 -5.20 -17.75 2.79
CA ASP A 209 -4.29 -18.77 3.30
C ASP A 209 -5.05 -20.04 3.70
N PRO A 210 -4.57 -21.23 3.29
CA PRO A 210 -5.15 -22.48 3.75
C PRO A 210 -4.90 -22.68 5.25
N ASP A 211 -5.65 -23.59 5.87
CA ASP A 211 -5.46 -23.88 7.30
C ASP A 211 -4.08 -24.46 7.58
N HIS A 212 -3.43 -23.93 8.62
CA HIS A 212 -2.21 -24.47 9.20
C HIS A 212 -2.58 -25.33 10.44
N PRO A 213 -2.80 -26.65 10.28
CA PRO A 213 -3.27 -27.50 11.39
C PRO A 213 -2.28 -27.61 12.56
N PHE A 214 -1.03 -27.14 12.41
CA PHE A 214 0.05 -27.33 13.38
C PHE A 214 0.67 -26.05 13.93
N ASP A 215 0.18 -24.87 13.54
CA ASP A 215 0.75 -23.61 14.01
C ASP A 215 -0.31 -22.74 14.70
N SER A 216 -0.40 -22.88 16.03
CA SER A 216 -1.34 -22.13 16.86
C SER A 216 -0.98 -20.66 17.04
N LYS A 217 0.16 -20.20 16.48
CA LYS A 217 0.62 -18.80 16.52
C LYS A 217 0.78 -18.19 15.12
N ALA A 218 0.41 -18.90 14.05
CA ALA A 218 0.57 -18.41 12.69
C ALA A 218 -0.37 -17.23 12.37
N GLU A 219 0.18 -16.13 11.86
CA GLU A 219 -0.64 -15.15 11.15
C GLU A 219 -1.31 -15.82 9.95
N ARG A 220 -2.57 -15.48 9.71
CA ARG A 220 -3.31 -15.86 8.52
C ARG A 220 -3.47 -14.65 7.61
N ARG A 221 -3.19 -14.82 6.33
CA ARG A 221 -3.23 -13.74 5.36
C ARG A 221 -4.35 -13.95 4.35
N GLY A 222 -4.82 -12.85 3.80
CA GLY A 222 -5.76 -12.82 2.70
C GLY A 222 -5.51 -11.66 1.77
N LEU A 223 -5.90 -11.82 0.52
CA LEU A 223 -5.87 -10.76 -0.48
C LEU A 223 -7.25 -10.65 -1.13
N ILE A 224 -7.67 -9.42 -1.38
CA ILE A 224 -8.82 -9.12 -2.23
C ILE A 224 -8.28 -8.49 -3.49
N VAL A 225 -8.60 -9.13 -4.62
CA VAL A 225 -8.12 -8.68 -5.93
C VAL A 225 -9.29 -8.50 -6.88
N ARG A 226 -9.17 -7.54 -7.77
CA ARG A 226 -10.12 -7.28 -8.86
C ARG A 226 -9.53 -7.73 -10.18
N VAL A 227 -10.29 -8.50 -10.96
CA VAL A 227 -9.87 -8.85 -12.33
C VAL A 227 -9.90 -7.60 -13.20
N VAL A 228 -8.76 -7.27 -13.78
CA VAL A 228 -8.57 -6.13 -14.69
C VAL A 228 -8.80 -6.58 -16.14
N LYS A 229 -8.17 -7.69 -16.53
CA LYS A 229 -8.30 -8.26 -17.87
C LYS A 229 -7.91 -9.73 -17.90
N GLU A 230 -8.36 -10.42 -18.94
CA GLU A 230 -7.98 -11.79 -19.23
C GLU A 230 -7.43 -11.88 -20.66
N TYR A 231 -6.30 -12.55 -20.85
CA TYR A 231 -5.64 -12.65 -22.15
C TYR A 231 -4.80 -13.91 -22.28
N CYS A 232 -4.44 -14.24 -23.51
CA CYS A 232 -3.44 -15.26 -23.82
C CYS A 232 -2.06 -14.61 -23.90
N GLU A 233 -1.07 -15.19 -23.22
CA GLU A 233 0.33 -14.83 -23.39
C GLU A 233 0.72 -15.23 -24.83
N ASN A 234 0.97 -14.24 -25.70
CA ASN A 234 1.40 -14.51 -27.07
C ASN A 234 2.78 -15.19 -26.99
N VAL A 235 2.84 -16.47 -27.36
CA VAL A 235 4.07 -17.26 -27.50
C VAL A 235 4.77 -16.91 -28.79
#